data_AF-A0ABD1AM75-F1
#
_entry.id   AF-A0ABD1AM75-F1
#
_cell.length_a   1.000
_cell.length_b   1.000
_cell.length_c   1.000
_cell.angle_alpha   90.00
_cell.angle_beta   90.00
_cell.angle_gamma   90.00
#
_symmetry.space_group_name_H-M   'P 1'
#
loop_
_entity.id
_entity.type
_entity.pdbx_description
1 polymer ?
#
loop_
_entity_poly.entity_id
_entity_poly.type
_entity_poly.pdbx_seq_one_letter_code
_entity_poly.pdbx_strand_id
1 'polypeptide(L)'
;MTLLEAISKAVANQDRVESQSDYPIPLSNDGIFANLKPKLENPNPGTLINPISGWGISGSDVEVIDLGKSFSSKLKRKLKDTNRFDKDEFFGMLKQFLEKIGEKVGISDAKTEELVLGDQSGVEIHKLVEKNGFLMGRDVSGLVLKGCIRLEMWELVEILISNSLVDHSSYSYLVSNLVEKQQSYLLCVVIKQASDLGATELLSILKYFLCPSNEAVSTMAKVREEWDSQALLAIEKASNKEISKKSKVAEEASILLMVAHDGFSLSELCLHYLLASRNVDEVMFASAVSKLSGNEMSSFIRYLSKWMKKYERFPQAGPCPKADSILGLKLCNWVPTLEDITKCLGLFIDENFSSLVLHSDLHEELKSMERVADALASESKLCCFLANVVESLKLKAARN
;
A
#
# COMPACT_ATOMS: atom_id res chain seq x y z
N MET A 1 17.70 13.13 -33.89
CA MET A 1 16.81 12.51 -32.89
C MET A 1 17.07 13.22 -31.59
N THR A 2 16.10 13.96 -31.08
CA THR A 2 16.26 14.68 -29.81
C THR A 2 16.15 13.70 -28.64
N LEU A 3 16.70 14.06 -27.47
CA LEU A 3 16.58 13.25 -26.26
C LEU A 3 15.09 12.98 -25.93
N LEU A 4 14.22 13.95 -26.18
CA LEU A 4 12.78 13.83 -25.95
C LEU A 4 12.10 12.84 -26.90
N GLU A 5 12.51 12.80 -28.17
CA GLU A 5 12.06 11.81 -29.16
C GLU A 5 12.58 10.40 -28.84
N ALA A 6 13.81 10.29 -28.35
CA ALA A 6 14.39 9.02 -27.94
C ALA A 6 13.69 8.46 -26.69
N ILE A 7 13.41 9.30 -25.70
CA ILE A 7 12.63 8.95 -24.50
C ILE A 7 11.20 8.58 -24.89
N SER A 8 10.53 9.38 -25.72
CA SER A 8 9.15 9.10 -26.14
C SER A 8 9.04 7.80 -26.94
N LYS A 9 10.04 7.48 -27.77
CA LYS A 9 10.11 6.18 -28.47
C LYS A 9 10.40 5.01 -27.53
N ALA A 10 11.27 5.20 -26.54
CA ALA A 10 11.55 4.15 -25.55
C ALA A 10 10.33 3.83 -24.69
N VAL A 11 9.59 4.86 -24.27
CA VAL A 11 8.34 4.74 -23.51
C VAL A 11 7.22 4.11 -24.36
N ALA A 12 7.07 4.52 -25.63
CA ALA A 12 6.07 3.93 -26.53
C ALA A 12 6.35 2.45 -26.89
N ASN A 13 7.60 1.99 -26.77
CA ASN A 13 7.99 0.60 -26.97
C ASN A 13 7.90 -0.25 -25.69
N GLN A 14 7.47 0.32 -24.57
CA GLN A 14 7.35 -0.39 -23.30
C GLN A 14 6.06 -1.22 -23.20
N ASP A 15 5.16 -1.09 -24.17
CA ASP A 15 4.00 -1.96 -24.31
C ASP A 15 4.43 -3.38 -24.74
N ARG A 16 4.26 -4.32 -23.79
CA ARG A 16 4.14 -5.78 -23.99
C ARG A 16 5.40 -6.59 -24.32
N VAL A 17 6.49 -6.38 -23.60
CA VAL A 17 7.53 -7.41 -23.56
C VAL A 17 7.63 -7.98 -22.16
N GLU A 18 7.35 -9.27 -22.01
CA GLU A 18 7.84 -10.13 -20.93
C GLU A 18 9.38 -10.23 -20.99
N SER A 19 10.08 -9.12 -21.19
CA SER A 19 11.53 -9.09 -21.28
C SER A 19 12.04 -9.26 -19.87
N GLN A 20 12.51 -10.47 -19.58
CA GLN A 20 13.32 -10.72 -18.39
C GLN A 20 14.45 -9.70 -18.39
N SER A 21 14.55 -8.92 -17.31
CA SER A 21 15.68 -8.01 -17.18
C SER A 21 16.95 -8.86 -17.09
N ASP A 22 18.00 -8.47 -17.82
CA ASP A 22 19.30 -9.10 -17.65
C ASP A 22 19.89 -8.84 -16.25
N TYR A 23 19.41 -7.78 -15.58
CA TYR A 23 19.83 -7.34 -14.25
C TYR A 23 18.58 -7.05 -13.39
N PRO A 24 17.91 -8.08 -12.85
CA PRO A 24 16.64 -7.93 -12.15
C PRO A 24 16.77 -7.51 -10.68
N ILE A 25 18.01 -7.38 -10.16
CA ILE A 25 18.32 -7.00 -8.77
C ILE A 25 19.09 -5.66 -8.72
N PRO A 26 19.00 -4.90 -7.62
CA PRO A 26 19.94 -3.82 -7.34
C PRO A 26 21.37 -4.39 -7.28
N LEU A 27 22.26 -3.87 -8.12
CA LEU A 27 23.65 -4.31 -8.18
C LEU A 27 24.44 -3.70 -7.02
N SER A 28 25.40 -4.44 -6.47
CA SER A 28 26.31 -3.90 -5.46
C SER A 28 27.17 -2.77 -6.06
N ASN A 29 27.37 -1.72 -5.27
CA ASN A 29 28.28 -0.63 -5.62
C ASN A 29 29.73 -0.89 -5.19
N ASP A 30 29.99 -2.03 -4.54
CA ASP A 30 31.28 -2.36 -3.94
C ASP A 30 32.38 -2.44 -4.99
N GLY A 31 33.46 -1.71 -4.74
CA GLY A 31 34.64 -1.73 -5.58
C GLY A 31 34.48 -1.08 -6.95
N ILE A 32 33.29 -0.53 -7.31
CA ILE A 32 33.09 0.16 -8.59
C ILE A 32 34.11 1.29 -8.74
N PHE A 33 34.13 2.25 -7.80
CA PHE A 33 35.03 3.40 -7.88
C PHE A 33 36.52 3.04 -7.78
N ALA A 34 36.86 1.93 -7.11
CA ALA A 34 38.23 1.45 -6.99
C ALA A 34 38.75 0.83 -8.29
N ASN A 35 37.86 0.25 -9.11
CA ASN A 35 38.21 -0.41 -10.36
C ASN A 35 38.11 0.51 -11.59
N LEU A 36 37.47 1.68 -11.46
CA LEU A 36 37.38 2.66 -12.53
C LEU A 36 38.76 3.22 -12.90
N LYS A 37 39.18 2.98 -14.14
CA LYS A 37 40.41 3.53 -14.73
C LYS A 37 40.10 4.27 -16.03
N PRO A 38 40.79 5.39 -16.32
CA PRO A 38 40.71 6.01 -17.64
C PRO A 38 41.05 4.99 -18.72
N LYS A 39 40.24 4.90 -19.79
CA LYS A 39 40.57 4.06 -20.96
C LYS A 39 41.81 4.53 -21.70
N LEU A 40 42.14 5.82 -21.57
CA LEU A 40 43.28 6.45 -22.20
C LEU A 40 44.36 6.68 -21.15
N GLU A 41 45.57 6.14 -21.38
CA GLU A 41 46.74 6.37 -20.53
C GLU A 41 47.17 7.85 -20.49
N ASN A 42 46.80 8.63 -21.52
CA ASN A 42 47.04 10.08 -21.62
C ASN A 42 45.75 10.82 -22.01
N PRO A 43 44.93 11.26 -21.05
CA PRO A 43 43.74 12.05 -21.33
C PRO A 43 44.13 13.40 -21.95
N ASN A 44 43.51 13.75 -23.07
CA ASN A 44 43.76 15.02 -23.74
C ASN A 44 43.11 16.15 -22.91
N PRO A 45 43.86 17.14 -22.41
CA PRO A 45 43.30 18.18 -21.53
C PRO A 45 42.22 19.05 -22.19
N GLY A 46 42.07 18.99 -23.52
CA GLY A 46 41.05 19.71 -24.27
C GLY A 46 39.68 19.01 -24.36
N THR A 47 39.55 17.76 -23.89
CA THR A 47 38.27 17.02 -23.89
C THR A 47 37.66 16.96 -22.49
N LEU A 48 36.46 17.54 -22.33
CA LEU A 48 35.71 17.55 -21.07
C LEU A 48 35.25 16.15 -20.60
N ILE A 49 35.30 15.13 -21.48
CA ILE A 49 34.80 13.79 -21.21
C ILE A 49 35.90 12.78 -21.57
N ASN A 50 36.41 12.07 -20.55
CA ASN A 50 37.35 10.96 -20.73
C ASN A 50 36.61 9.62 -20.53
N PRO A 51 36.68 8.68 -21.49
CA PRO A 51 36.06 7.37 -21.33
C PRO A 51 36.70 6.59 -20.18
N ILE A 52 35.87 5.96 -19.33
CA ILE A 52 36.30 5.10 -18.22
C ILE A 52 36.13 3.61 -18.56
N SER A 53 36.96 2.77 -17.95
CA SER A 53 36.95 1.30 -18.02
C SER A 53 37.07 0.70 -16.62
N GLY A 54 36.86 -0.60 -16.48
CA GLY A 54 36.96 -1.31 -15.20
C GLY A 54 35.66 -1.36 -14.40
N TRP A 55 34.55 -0.82 -14.94
CA TRP A 55 33.22 -1.13 -14.44
C TRP A 55 32.82 -2.55 -14.86
N GLY A 56 32.39 -3.35 -13.90
CA GLY A 56 31.89 -4.71 -14.09
C GLY A 56 30.95 -5.07 -12.95
N ILE A 57 30.10 -6.07 -13.18
CA ILE A 57 29.17 -6.58 -12.17
C ILE A 57 29.96 -7.45 -11.19
N SER A 58 29.66 -7.33 -9.89
CA SER A 58 30.33 -8.13 -8.88
C SER A 58 30.10 -9.63 -9.14
N GLY A 59 31.08 -10.47 -8.82
CA GLY A 59 30.94 -11.93 -9.01
C GLY A 59 29.73 -12.50 -8.24
N SER A 60 29.47 -11.98 -7.04
CA SER A 60 28.29 -12.32 -6.24
C SER A 60 26.99 -11.96 -6.93
N ASP A 61 26.89 -10.77 -7.55
CA ASP A 61 25.67 -10.37 -8.26
C ASP A 61 25.42 -11.25 -9.49
N VAL A 62 26.47 -11.62 -10.23
CA VAL A 62 26.34 -12.56 -11.36
C VAL A 62 25.79 -13.91 -10.90
N GLU A 63 26.31 -14.45 -9.79
CA GLU A 63 25.84 -15.72 -9.24
C GLU A 63 24.37 -15.64 -8.76
N VAL A 64 23.97 -14.53 -8.13
CA VAL A 64 22.57 -14.32 -7.71
C VAL A 64 21.65 -14.22 -8.92
N ILE A 65 22.06 -13.52 -9.97
CA ILE A 65 21.30 -13.41 -11.23
C ILE A 65 21.13 -14.79 -11.87
N ASP A 66 22.18 -15.59 -11.96
CA ASP A 66 22.14 -16.93 -12.55
C ASP A 66 21.24 -17.88 -11.75
N LEU A 67 21.32 -17.82 -10.40
CA LEU A 67 20.40 -18.55 -9.52
C LEU A 67 18.94 -18.14 -9.77
N GLY A 68 18.68 -16.83 -9.88
CA GLY A 68 17.35 -16.29 -10.18
C GLY A 68 16.80 -16.74 -11.53
N LYS A 69 17.62 -16.73 -12.58
CA LYS A 69 17.26 -17.20 -13.93
C LYS A 69 16.95 -18.70 -13.95
N SER A 70 17.77 -19.50 -13.28
CA SER A 70 17.59 -20.94 -13.14
C SER A 70 16.30 -21.29 -12.38
N PHE A 71 16.09 -20.65 -11.23
CA PHE A 71 14.89 -20.81 -10.42
C PHE A 71 13.63 -20.41 -11.19
N SER A 72 13.63 -19.23 -11.82
CA SER A 72 12.50 -18.73 -12.62
C SER A 72 12.11 -19.71 -13.72
N SER A 73 13.10 -20.27 -14.43
CA SER A 73 12.87 -21.24 -15.51
C SER A 73 12.25 -22.54 -14.98
N LYS A 74 12.76 -23.04 -13.84
CA LYS A 74 12.24 -24.24 -13.18
C LYS A 74 10.81 -24.01 -12.67
N LEU A 75 10.55 -22.89 -12.02
CA LEU A 75 9.24 -22.53 -11.47
C LEU A 75 8.21 -22.30 -12.58
N LYS A 76 8.55 -21.57 -13.65
CA LYS A 76 7.67 -21.41 -14.84
C LYS A 76 7.25 -22.75 -15.42
N ARG A 77 8.17 -23.71 -15.54
CA ARG A 77 7.87 -25.06 -16.05
C ARG A 77 6.91 -25.81 -15.11
N LYS A 78 7.14 -25.74 -13.80
CA LYS A 78 6.29 -26.38 -12.79
C LYS A 78 4.91 -25.77 -12.70
N LEU A 79 4.80 -24.44 -12.77
CA LEU A 79 3.51 -23.76 -12.84
C LEU A 79 2.72 -24.10 -14.11
N LYS A 80 3.34 -24.55 -15.21
CA LYS A 80 2.56 -25.04 -16.37
C LYS A 80 1.95 -26.42 -16.14
N ASP A 81 2.51 -27.23 -15.24
CA ASP A 81 2.02 -28.57 -14.91
C ASP A 81 0.97 -28.49 -13.78
N THR A 82 -0.31 -28.56 -14.13
CA THR A 82 -1.43 -28.36 -13.20
C THR A 82 -1.72 -29.54 -12.29
N ASN A 83 -1.20 -30.74 -12.58
CA ASN A 83 -1.67 -31.95 -11.91
C ASN A 83 -0.70 -32.50 -10.86
N ARG A 84 0.52 -31.98 -10.79
CA ARG A 84 1.58 -32.53 -9.91
C ARG A 84 2.26 -31.52 -9.01
N PHE A 85 2.06 -30.23 -9.22
CA PHE A 85 2.76 -29.19 -8.45
C PHE A 85 1.91 -28.77 -7.25
N ASP A 86 2.35 -29.14 -6.05
CA ASP A 86 1.66 -28.87 -4.78
C ASP A 86 2.41 -27.83 -3.92
N LYS A 87 1.83 -27.53 -2.74
CA LYS A 87 2.37 -26.55 -1.78
C LYS A 87 3.75 -26.96 -1.25
N ASP A 88 3.95 -28.25 -0.96
CA ASP A 88 5.20 -28.75 -0.38
C ASP A 88 6.34 -28.68 -1.39
N GLU A 89 6.09 -29.04 -2.65
CA GLU A 89 7.07 -28.90 -3.72
C GLU A 89 7.42 -27.42 -3.95
N PHE A 90 6.44 -26.53 -3.94
CA PHE A 90 6.68 -25.09 -4.07
C PHE A 90 7.52 -24.54 -2.90
N PHE A 91 7.16 -24.88 -1.65
CA PHE A 91 7.91 -24.46 -0.48
C PHE A 91 9.35 -24.97 -0.49
N GLY A 92 9.56 -26.26 -0.78
CA GLY A 92 10.90 -26.83 -0.86
C GLY A 92 11.77 -26.15 -1.92
N MET A 93 11.18 -25.82 -3.07
CA MET A 93 11.87 -25.07 -4.13
C MET A 93 12.22 -23.65 -3.70
N LEU A 94 11.29 -22.92 -3.08
CA LEU A 94 11.50 -21.54 -2.66
C LEU A 94 12.51 -21.45 -1.52
N LYS A 95 12.40 -22.32 -0.51
CA LYS A 95 13.33 -22.41 0.62
C LYS A 95 14.77 -22.59 0.14
N GLN A 96 15.00 -23.63 -0.67
CA GLN A 96 16.32 -23.94 -1.20
C GLN A 96 16.90 -22.77 -2.03
N PHE A 97 16.04 -22.04 -2.75
CA PHE A 97 16.47 -20.88 -3.51
C PHE A 97 16.88 -19.71 -2.59
N LEU A 98 16.05 -19.37 -1.60
CA LEU A 98 16.29 -18.27 -0.66
C LEU A 98 17.53 -18.50 0.22
N GLU A 99 17.77 -19.74 0.65
CA GLU A 99 18.98 -20.11 1.40
C GLU A 99 20.23 -19.89 0.53
N LYS A 100 20.23 -20.43 -0.69
CA LYS A 100 21.38 -20.31 -1.61
C LYS A 100 21.70 -18.87 -1.97
N ILE A 101 20.71 -18.03 -2.27
CA ILE A 101 20.99 -16.62 -2.57
C ILE A 101 21.48 -15.86 -1.33
N GLY A 102 20.97 -16.19 -0.14
CA GLY A 102 21.44 -15.61 1.12
C GLY A 102 22.91 -15.95 1.40
N GLU A 103 23.29 -17.21 1.23
CA GLU A 103 24.68 -17.68 1.37
C GLU A 103 25.64 -16.91 0.44
N LYS A 104 25.24 -16.63 -0.80
CA LYS A 104 26.09 -15.89 -1.77
C LYS A 104 26.37 -14.45 -1.38
N VAL A 105 25.45 -13.83 -0.63
CA VAL A 105 25.59 -12.44 -0.16
C VAL A 105 26.13 -12.39 1.27
N GLY A 106 26.54 -13.53 1.83
CA GLY A 106 27.07 -13.62 3.20
C GLY A 106 25.99 -13.48 4.29
N ILE A 107 24.72 -13.57 3.91
CA ILE A 107 23.57 -13.61 4.82
C ILE A 107 23.42 -15.06 5.30
N SER A 108 24.43 -15.56 6.03
CA SER A 108 24.38 -16.91 6.61
C SER A 108 23.55 -16.88 7.90
N ASP A 109 22.61 -17.80 8.04
CA ASP A 109 22.03 -18.09 9.35
C ASP A 109 23.09 -18.75 10.24
N ALA A 110 23.46 -18.06 11.31
CA ALA A 110 24.04 -18.75 12.47
C ALA A 110 22.97 -19.75 12.96
N LYS A 111 23.12 -21.01 12.56
CA LYS A 111 22.39 -22.21 13.01
C LYS A 111 21.02 -21.91 13.62
N THR A 112 19.98 -21.96 12.81
CA THR A 112 18.63 -22.19 13.31
C THR A 112 18.68 -23.49 14.12
N GLU A 113 18.54 -23.39 15.45
CA GLU A 113 18.47 -24.54 16.34
C GLU A 113 17.39 -25.50 15.84
N GLU A 114 17.74 -26.77 15.71
CA GLU A 114 16.82 -27.87 15.44
C GLU A 114 15.68 -27.86 16.48
N LEU A 115 14.51 -27.37 16.06
CA LEU A 115 13.28 -27.58 16.79
C LEU A 115 12.30 -28.35 15.89
N VAL A 116 12.25 -29.65 16.22
CA VAL A 116 11.26 -30.72 15.99
C VAL A 116 10.14 -30.48 14.95
N LEU A 117 10.09 -31.43 14.02
CA LEU A 117 9.02 -31.71 13.05
C LEU A 117 7.59 -31.60 13.61
N GLY A 118 6.89 -30.54 13.21
CA GLY A 118 5.44 -30.41 13.26
C GLY A 118 5.02 -29.01 12.82
N ASP A 119 4.33 -28.89 11.67
CA ASP A 119 3.64 -27.69 11.14
C ASP A 119 4.41 -26.35 11.04
N GLN A 120 5.71 -26.33 11.39
CA GLN A 120 6.56 -25.13 11.46
C GLN A 120 7.29 -24.79 10.14
N SER A 121 7.16 -25.61 9.10
CA SER A 121 7.80 -25.35 7.80
C SER A 121 7.33 -24.04 7.16
N GLY A 122 6.05 -23.66 7.39
CA GLY A 122 5.49 -22.38 6.99
C GLY A 122 6.13 -21.18 7.71
N VAL A 123 6.41 -21.32 9.00
CA VAL A 123 7.01 -20.23 9.80
C VAL A 123 8.47 -19.96 9.38
N GLU A 124 9.20 -21.01 9.01
CA GLU A 124 10.59 -20.90 8.57
C GLU A 124 10.71 -20.19 7.22
N ILE A 125 9.87 -20.55 6.25
CA ILE A 125 9.89 -19.91 4.93
C ILE A 125 9.44 -18.45 4.98
N HIS A 126 8.53 -18.10 5.89
CA HIS A 126 8.12 -16.71 6.12
C HIS A 126 9.33 -15.85 6.53
N LYS A 127 10.09 -16.31 7.53
CA LYS A 127 11.30 -15.62 7.99
C LYS A 127 12.37 -15.51 6.89
N LEU A 128 12.52 -16.56 6.07
CA LEU A 128 13.45 -16.54 4.95
C LEU A 128 13.05 -15.53 3.88
N VAL A 129 11.76 -15.36 3.59
CA VAL A 129 11.28 -14.33 2.65
C VAL A 129 11.48 -12.93 3.23
N GLU A 130 11.18 -12.71 4.51
CA GLU A 130 11.43 -11.41 5.16
C GLU A 130 12.92 -11.05 5.13
N LYS A 131 13.80 -12.02 5.38
CA LYS A 131 15.24 -11.80 5.47
C LYS A 131 15.92 -11.69 4.11
N ASN A 132 15.65 -12.63 3.20
CA ASN A 132 16.38 -12.79 1.94
C ASN A 132 15.54 -12.40 0.71
N GLY A 133 14.26 -12.09 0.88
CA GLY A 133 13.34 -11.86 -0.23
C GLY A 133 13.69 -10.65 -1.09
N PHE A 134 14.36 -9.64 -0.54
CA PHE A 134 14.84 -8.48 -1.30
C PHE A 134 15.91 -8.83 -2.35
N LEU A 135 16.55 -10.00 -2.23
CA LEU A 135 17.48 -10.55 -3.22
C LEU A 135 16.75 -11.20 -4.40
N MET A 136 15.44 -11.42 -4.29
CA MET A 136 14.64 -11.87 -5.41
C MET A 136 14.45 -10.72 -6.39
N GLY A 137 15.04 -10.85 -7.57
CA GLY A 137 14.80 -9.89 -8.64
C GLY A 137 13.33 -9.84 -9.03
N ARG A 138 12.89 -8.71 -9.60
CA ARG A 138 11.49 -8.43 -9.98
C ARG A 138 10.76 -9.61 -10.62
N ASP A 139 11.39 -10.23 -11.62
CA ASP A 139 10.81 -11.35 -12.36
C ASP A 139 10.60 -12.61 -11.50
N VAL A 140 11.53 -12.87 -10.57
CA VAL A 140 11.46 -13.98 -9.63
C VAL A 140 10.30 -13.74 -8.67
N SER A 141 10.24 -12.56 -8.04
CA SER A 141 9.19 -12.21 -7.08
C SER A 141 7.80 -12.27 -7.71
N GLY A 142 7.65 -11.78 -8.95
CA GLY A 142 6.39 -11.89 -9.69
C GLY A 142 5.96 -13.33 -9.97
N LEU A 143 6.90 -14.24 -10.23
CA LEU A 143 6.59 -15.68 -10.40
C LEU A 143 6.27 -16.37 -9.08
N VAL A 144 6.99 -16.03 -8.01
CA VAL A 144 6.71 -16.54 -6.66
C VAL A 144 5.30 -16.11 -6.27
N LEU A 145 4.94 -14.84 -6.44
CA LEU A 145 3.59 -14.32 -6.20
C LEU A 145 2.52 -15.10 -6.98
N LYS A 146 2.73 -15.32 -8.28
CA LYS A 146 1.82 -16.13 -9.12
C LYS A 146 1.65 -17.55 -8.58
N GLY A 147 2.74 -18.16 -8.13
CA GLY A 147 2.71 -19.48 -7.47
C GLY A 147 1.91 -19.47 -6.18
N CYS A 148 2.17 -18.49 -5.30
CA CYS A 148 1.47 -18.34 -4.03
C CYS A 148 -0.04 -18.18 -4.22
N ILE A 149 -0.48 -17.32 -5.15
CA ILE A 149 -1.90 -17.10 -5.44
C ILE A 149 -2.56 -18.37 -5.97
N ARG A 150 -1.91 -19.03 -6.94
CA ARG A 150 -2.44 -20.27 -7.54
C ARG A 150 -2.60 -21.39 -6.51
N LEU A 151 -1.63 -21.52 -5.62
CA LEU A 151 -1.63 -22.52 -4.57
C LEU A 151 -2.40 -22.05 -3.33
N GLU A 152 -3.01 -20.88 -3.34
CA GLU A 152 -3.77 -20.31 -2.22
C GLU A 152 -2.95 -20.26 -0.92
N MET A 153 -1.73 -19.75 -1.03
CA MET A 153 -0.77 -19.54 0.06
C MET A 153 -0.83 -18.09 0.53
N TRP A 154 -1.96 -17.70 1.10
CA TRP A 154 -2.31 -16.31 1.39
C TRP A 154 -1.37 -15.61 2.38
N GLU A 155 -0.85 -16.33 3.37
CA GLU A 155 0.12 -15.79 4.34
C GLU A 155 1.42 -15.38 3.66
N LEU A 156 1.89 -16.17 2.69
CA LEU A 156 3.09 -15.83 1.92
C LEU A 156 2.81 -14.64 0.98
N VAL A 157 1.59 -14.51 0.45
CA VAL A 157 1.17 -13.32 -0.32
C VAL A 157 1.20 -12.07 0.56
N GLU A 158 0.70 -12.14 1.80
CA GLU A 158 0.75 -11.04 2.76
C GLU A 158 2.19 -10.57 3.02
N ILE A 159 3.11 -11.52 3.22
CA ILE A 159 4.53 -11.23 3.47
C ILE A 159 5.16 -10.56 2.26
N LEU A 160 4.90 -11.07 1.04
CA LEU A 160 5.41 -10.47 -0.20
C LEU A 160 4.92 -9.04 -0.36
N ILE A 161 3.64 -8.77 -0.08
CA ILE A 161 3.08 -7.42 -0.16
C ILE A 161 3.75 -6.54 0.90
N SER A 162 3.71 -6.94 2.18
CA SER A 162 4.17 -6.16 3.32
C SER A 162 5.66 -5.78 3.25
N ASN A 163 6.48 -6.63 2.61
CA ASN A 163 7.91 -6.37 2.40
C ASN A 163 8.22 -5.65 1.07
N SER A 164 7.21 -5.11 0.37
CA SER A 164 7.36 -4.43 -0.92
C SER A 164 8.04 -5.29 -2.00
N LEU A 165 7.83 -6.61 -1.96
CA LEU A 165 8.41 -7.55 -2.94
C LEU A 165 7.51 -7.73 -4.17
N VAL A 166 6.35 -7.06 -4.20
CA VAL A 166 5.43 -7.06 -5.34
C VAL A 166 5.74 -5.84 -6.21
N ASP A 167 6.11 -6.11 -7.46
CA ASP A 167 6.33 -5.05 -8.44
C ASP A 167 5.01 -4.46 -8.96
N HIS A 168 5.05 -3.18 -9.33
CA HIS A 168 3.90 -2.47 -9.89
C HIS A 168 3.20 -3.23 -11.02
N SER A 169 3.98 -3.82 -11.94
CA SER A 169 3.44 -4.59 -13.07
C SER A 169 2.59 -5.80 -12.65
N SER A 170 2.71 -6.26 -11.40
CA SER A 170 1.98 -7.38 -10.84
C SER A 170 0.69 -6.98 -10.11
N TYR A 171 0.47 -5.69 -9.80
CA TYR A 171 -0.72 -5.27 -9.04
C TYR A 171 -2.02 -5.55 -9.77
N SER A 172 -2.08 -5.35 -11.09
CA SER A 172 -3.27 -5.67 -11.88
C SER A 172 -3.69 -7.14 -11.73
N TYR A 173 -2.71 -8.04 -11.89
CA TYR A 173 -2.91 -9.47 -11.69
C TYR A 173 -3.28 -9.80 -10.23
N LEU A 174 -2.55 -9.23 -9.26
CA LEU A 174 -2.77 -9.46 -7.84
C LEU A 174 -4.19 -9.05 -7.42
N VAL A 175 -4.58 -7.80 -7.69
CA VAL A 175 -5.89 -7.25 -7.31
C VAL A 175 -7.01 -8.05 -7.95
N SER A 176 -6.92 -8.38 -9.25
CA SER A 176 -7.92 -9.20 -9.93
C SER A 176 -8.11 -10.56 -9.24
N ASN A 177 -7.03 -11.24 -8.88
CA ASN A 177 -7.11 -12.56 -8.23
C ASN A 177 -7.60 -12.45 -6.78
N LEU A 178 -7.20 -11.42 -6.04
CA LEU A 178 -7.67 -11.21 -4.66
C LEU A 178 -9.17 -10.89 -4.62
N VAL A 179 -9.68 -10.12 -5.59
CA VAL A 179 -11.12 -9.84 -5.75
C VAL A 179 -11.87 -11.14 -6.10
N GLU A 180 -11.37 -11.90 -7.09
CA GLU A 180 -11.99 -13.16 -7.52
C GLU A 180 -12.05 -14.19 -6.38
N LYS A 181 -10.96 -14.30 -5.60
CA LYS A 181 -10.82 -15.21 -4.46
C LYS A 181 -11.32 -14.62 -3.14
N GLN A 182 -11.94 -13.43 -3.19
CA GLN A 182 -12.55 -12.73 -2.07
C GLN A 182 -11.63 -12.55 -0.86
N GLN A 183 -10.35 -12.28 -1.10
CA GLN A 183 -9.33 -12.07 -0.07
C GLN A 183 -9.33 -10.61 0.41
N SER A 184 -10.40 -10.20 1.10
CA SER A 184 -10.64 -8.81 1.53
C SER A 184 -9.51 -8.22 2.37
N TYR A 185 -9.00 -8.98 3.35
CA TYR A 185 -7.92 -8.50 4.21
C TYR A 185 -6.64 -8.23 3.41
N LEU A 186 -6.28 -9.10 2.45
CA LEU A 186 -5.11 -8.89 1.60
C LEU A 186 -5.28 -7.67 0.68
N LEU A 187 -6.49 -7.36 0.20
CA LEU A 187 -6.74 -6.12 -0.54
C LEU A 187 -6.44 -4.89 0.33
N CYS A 188 -6.79 -4.91 1.62
CA CYS A 188 -6.42 -3.84 2.54
C CYS A 188 -4.90 -3.75 2.70
N VAL A 189 -4.18 -4.87 2.77
CA VAL A 189 -2.71 -4.88 2.82
C VAL A 189 -2.11 -4.29 1.54
N VAL A 190 -2.67 -4.62 0.36
CA VAL A 190 -2.28 -4.00 -0.92
C VAL A 190 -2.46 -2.48 -0.87
N ILE A 191 -3.62 -1.97 -0.44
CA ILE A 191 -3.88 -0.54 -0.35
C ILE A 191 -2.88 0.16 0.58
N LYS A 192 -2.53 -0.48 1.69
CA LYS A 192 -1.60 0.08 2.68
C LYS A 192 -0.18 0.23 2.13
N GLN A 193 0.23 -0.68 1.25
CA GLN A 193 1.63 -0.80 0.84
C GLN A 193 1.91 -0.38 -0.60
N ALA A 194 0.93 -0.47 -1.49
CA ALA A 194 1.09 -0.09 -2.88
C ALA A 194 1.36 1.41 -3.00
N SER A 195 2.35 1.75 -3.81
CA SER A 195 2.77 3.13 -4.09
C SER A 195 1.99 3.78 -5.23
N ASP A 196 1.40 2.99 -6.12
CA ASP A 196 1.01 3.41 -7.47
C ASP A 196 -0.09 2.49 -8.04
N LEU A 197 -1.21 2.34 -7.33
CA LEU A 197 -2.36 1.61 -7.89
C LEU A 197 -2.95 2.37 -9.09
N GLY A 198 -3.06 1.69 -10.24
CA GLY A 198 -3.69 2.24 -11.43
C GLY A 198 -5.21 2.33 -11.33
N ALA A 199 -5.83 3.07 -12.25
CA ALA A 199 -7.28 3.29 -12.26
C ALA A 199 -8.10 1.99 -12.36
N THR A 200 -7.58 0.96 -13.03
CA THR A 200 -8.24 -0.35 -13.15
C THR A 200 -8.25 -1.13 -11.84
N GLU A 201 -7.14 -1.08 -11.11
CA GLU A 201 -6.98 -1.71 -9.80
C GLU A 201 -7.87 -0.99 -8.78
N LEU A 202 -7.80 0.35 -8.74
CA LEU A 202 -8.64 1.18 -7.88
C LEU A 202 -10.13 0.95 -8.14
N LEU A 203 -10.55 0.89 -9.41
CA LEU A 203 -11.93 0.59 -9.77
C LEU A 203 -12.36 -0.77 -9.22
N SER A 204 -11.53 -1.80 -9.40
CA SER A 204 -11.84 -3.16 -8.94
C SER A 204 -11.99 -3.22 -7.42
N ILE A 205 -11.09 -2.56 -6.69
CA ILE A 205 -11.11 -2.44 -5.22
C ILE A 205 -12.36 -1.68 -4.76
N LEU A 206 -12.67 -0.54 -5.37
CA LEU A 206 -13.84 0.27 -5.05
C LEU A 206 -15.12 -0.53 -5.20
N LYS A 207 -15.33 -1.16 -6.37
CA LYS A 207 -16.52 -1.96 -6.63
C LYS A 207 -16.69 -3.10 -5.62
N TYR A 208 -15.58 -3.78 -5.32
CA TYR A 208 -15.56 -4.88 -4.37
C TYR A 208 -16.01 -4.45 -2.96
N PHE A 209 -15.55 -3.31 -2.45
CA PHE A 209 -15.94 -2.83 -1.12
C PHE A 209 -17.27 -2.07 -1.08
N LEU A 210 -17.69 -1.44 -2.17
CA LEU A 210 -18.96 -0.71 -2.24
C LEU A 210 -20.17 -1.65 -2.38
N CYS A 211 -19.97 -2.81 -2.99
CA CYS A 211 -21.01 -3.81 -3.21
C CYS A 211 -20.45 -5.23 -2.94
N PRO A 212 -20.05 -5.55 -1.70
CA PRO A 212 -19.45 -6.85 -1.40
C PRO A 212 -20.51 -7.96 -1.46
N SER A 213 -20.09 -9.16 -1.87
CA SER A 213 -20.91 -10.37 -1.70
C SER A 213 -20.95 -10.78 -0.23
N ASN A 214 -21.92 -11.62 0.15
CA ASN A 214 -22.03 -12.12 1.52
C ASN A 214 -20.77 -12.89 1.95
N GLU A 215 -20.20 -13.67 1.02
CA GLU A 215 -18.96 -14.41 1.24
C GLU A 215 -17.76 -13.46 1.44
N ALA A 216 -17.66 -12.38 0.65
CA ALA A 216 -16.63 -11.35 0.80
C ALA A 216 -16.72 -10.63 2.15
N VAL A 217 -17.93 -10.38 2.65
CA VAL A 217 -18.13 -9.77 3.98
C VAL A 217 -17.55 -10.64 5.09
N SER A 218 -17.67 -11.97 4.98
CA SER A 218 -17.12 -12.90 5.99
C SER A 218 -15.59 -12.81 6.10
N THR A 219 -14.89 -12.58 4.99
CA THR A 219 -13.42 -12.47 4.97
C THR A 219 -12.92 -11.09 5.46
N MET A 220 -13.83 -10.13 5.64
CA MET A 220 -13.52 -8.83 6.25
C MET A 220 -13.51 -8.86 7.79
N ALA A 221 -13.90 -9.98 8.41
CA ALA A 221 -13.92 -10.10 9.88
C ALA A 221 -12.55 -9.76 10.52
N LYS A 222 -11.45 -10.22 9.91
CA LYS A 222 -10.08 -9.89 10.33
C LYS A 222 -9.81 -8.38 10.37
N VAL A 223 -10.38 -7.62 9.43
CA VAL A 223 -10.24 -6.16 9.41
C VAL A 223 -10.93 -5.57 10.64
N ARG A 224 -12.14 -6.02 10.96
CA ARG A 224 -12.84 -5.57 12.17
C ARG A 224 -12.11 -5.95 13.45
N GLU A 225 -11.60 -7.17 13.55
CA GLU A 225 -10.80 -7.61 14.70
C GLU A 225 -9.58 -6.69 14.94
N GLU A 226 -8.90 -6.27 13.87
CA GLU A 226 -7.79 -5.31 13.96
C GLU A 226 -8.25 -3.93 14.45
N TRP A 227 -9.38 -3.42 13.92
CA TRP A 227 -10.00 -2.17 14.39
C TRP A 227 -10.43 -2.24 15.86
N ASP A 228 -11.07 -3.34 16.27
CA ASP A 228 -11.52 -3.59 17.64
C ASP A 228 -10.32 -3.65 18.60
N SER A 229 -9.26 -4.37 18.23
CA SER A 229 -8.04 -4.49 19.03
C SER A 229 -7.38 -3.14 19.28
N GLN A 230 -7.28 -2.30 18.24
CA GLN A 230 -6.68 -0.97 18.34
C GLN A 230 -7.55 0.01 19.13
N ALA A 231 -8.87 -0.07 18.99
CA ALA A 231 -9.80 0.73 19.77
C ALA A 231 -9.74 0.37 21.27
N LEU A 232 -9.72 -0.92 21.61
CA LEU A 232 -9.58 -1.40 22.99
C LEU A 232 -8.24 -0.97 23.59
N LEU A 233 -7.14 -1.11 22.84
CA LEU A 233 -5.82 -0.69 23.27
C LEU A 233 -5.74 0.83 23.51
N ALA A 234 -6.47 1.63 22.72
CA ALA A 234 -6.56 3.08 22.94
C ALA A 234 -7.30 3.40 24.24
N ILE A 235 -8.44 2.73 24.51
CA ILE A 235 -9.22 2.90 25.74
C ILE A 235 -8.41 2.52 26.98
N GLU A 236 -7.68 1.40 26.93
CA GLU A 236 -6.81 0.96 28.01
C GLU A 236 -5.74 2.02 28.32
N LYS A 237 -5.11 2.57 27.28
CA LYS A 237 -4.07 3.60 27.41
C LYS A 237 -4.63 4.93 27.91
N ALA A 238 -5.86 5.29 27.53
CA ALA A 238 -6.53 6.49 28.01
C ALA A 238 -6.91 6.38 29.50
N SER A 239 -7.26 5.17 29.95
CA SER A 239 -7.67 4.88 31.32
C SER A 239 -6.51 4.84 32.32
N ASN A 240 -5.27 4.68 31.83
CA ASN A 240 -4.09 4.62 32.68
C ASN A 240 -3.62 6.03 33.12
N LYS A 241 -3.88 6.38 34.38
CA LYS A 241 -3.63 7.70 34.97
C LYS A 241 -2.15 8.03 35.23
N GLU A 242 -1.24 7.09 35.06
CA GLU A 242 0.18 7.28 35.42
C GLU A 242 0.97 8.19 34.47
N ILE A 243 0.41 8.60 33.32
CA ILE A 243 1.18 9.34 32.31
C ILE A 243 0.39 10.52 31.72
N SER A 244 0.49 11.70 32.34
CA SER A 244 -0.32 12.89 32.02
C SER A 244 -0.25 13.36 30.55
N LYS A 245 0.91 13.27 29.88
CA LYS A 245 1.03 13.63 28.45
C LYS A 245 0.58 12.52 27.49
N LYS A 246 0.75 11.24 27.86
CA LYS A 246 0.27 10.11 27.03
C LYS A 246 -1.25 9.95 27.16
N SER A 247 -1.82 10.32 28.30
CA SER A 247 -3.25 10.28 28.56
C SER A 247 -4.04 11.16 27.57
N LYS A 248 -3.59 12.40 27.29
CA LYS A 248 -4.26 13.26 26.29
C LYS A 248 -4.19 12.69 24.86
N VAL A 249 -3.02 12.19 24.45
CA VAL A 249 -2.87 11.55 23.12
C VAL A 249 -3.73 10.29 23.02
N ALA A 250 -3.82 9.52 24.10
CA ALA A 250 -4.66 8.32 24.15
C ALA A 250 -6.16 8.66 24.13
N GLU A 251 -6.58 9.74 24.78
CA GLU A 251 -7.96 10.25 24.71
C GLU A 251 -8.32 10.69 23.29
N GLU A 252 -7.48 11.51 22.65
CA GLU A 252 -7.64 11.94 21.26
C GLU A 252 -7.71 10.74 20.30
N ALA A 253 -6.79 9.78 20.46
CA ALA A 253 -6.76 8.55 19.66
C ALA A 253 -8.01 7.68 19.90
N SER A 254 -8.49 7.57 21.13
CA SER A 254 -9.70 6.80 21.47
C SER A 254 -10.94 7.40 20.81
N ILE A 255 -11.09 8.73 20.83
CA ILE A 255 -12.19 9.42 20.15
C ILE A 255 -12.08 9.20 18.63
N LEU A 256 -10.88 9.35 18.07
CA LEU A 256 -10.66 9.17 16.63
C LEU A 256 -11.01 7.75 16.16
N LEU A 257 -10.56 6.72 16.89
CA LEU A 257 -10.83 5.32 16.56
C LEU A 257 -12.31 4.97 16.78
N MET A 258 -12.96 5.48 17.83
CA MET A 258 -14.41 5.32 18.03
C MET A 258 -15.20 5.94 16.86
N VAL A 259 -14.81 7.15 16.44
CA VAL A 259 -15.40 7.83 15.29
C VAL A 259 -15.18 7.03 14.01
N ALA A 260 -14.03 6.41 13.80
CA ALA A 260 -13.82 5.55 12.65
C ALA A 260 -14.54 4.19 12.75
N HIS A 261 -14.79 3.68 13.95
CA HIS A 261 -15.34 2.34 14.12
C HIS A 261 -16.87 2.31 14.06
N ASP A 262 -17.55 3.18 14.81
CA ASP A 262 -18.97 3.00 15.12
C ASP A 262 -19.89 3.29 13.91
N GLY A 263 -20.90 2.46 13.69
CA GLY A 263 -21.89 2.71 12.61
C GLY A 263 -21.37 2.52 11.18
N PHE A 264 -20.11 2.09 11.04
CA PHE A 264 -19.55 1.62 9.77
C PHE A 264 -19.62 0.09 9.68
N SER A 265 -20.01 -0.39 8.51
CA SER A 265 -20.01 -1.79 8.12
C SER A 265 -18.58 -2.30 7.88
N LEU A 266 -18.44 -3.62 7.76
CA LEU A 266 -17.15 -4.27 7.50
C LEU A 266 -16.46 -3.77 6.22
N SER A 267 -17.22 -3.55 5.15
CA SER A 267 -16.64 -3.08 3.89
C SER A 267 -16.30 -1.59 3.93
N GLU A 268 -17.05 -0.80 4.69
CA GLU A 268 -16.71 0.61 4.94
C GLU A 268 -15.42 0.75 5.75
N LEU A 269 -15.17 -0.12 6.73
CA LEU A 269 -13.86 -0.17 7.43
C LEU A 269 -12.69 -0.46 6.48
N CYS A 270 -12.93 -1.21 5.40
CA CYS A 270 -11.92 -1.45 4.37
C CYS A 270 -11.71 -0.20 3.49
N LEU A 271 -12.79 0.52 3.16
CA LEU A 271 -12.73 1.79 2.42
C LEU A 271 -11.95 2.89 3.16
N HIS A 272 -11.89 2.83 4.49
CA HIS A 272 -11.06 3.76 5.28
C HIS A 272 -9.61 3.75 4.82
N TYR A 273 -9.05 2.56 4.57
CA TYR A 273 -7.68 2.45 4.11
C TYR A 273 -7.46 3.11 2.76
N LEU A 274 -8.45 3.01 1.86
CA LEU A 274 -8.35 3.58 0.52
C LEU A 274 -8.37 5.11 0.56
N LEU A 275 -9.31 5.70 1.31
CA LEU A 275 -9.45 7.16 1.38
C LEU A 275 -8.36 7.81 2.23
N ALA A 276 -7.84 7.12 3.25
CA ALA A 276 -6.73 7.63 4.06
C ALA A 276 -5.35 7.39 3.42
N SER A 277 -5.27 6.60 2.34
CA SER A 277 -3.99 6.27 1.72
C SER A 277 -3.41 7.48 1.00
N ARG A 278 -2.16 7.82 1.35
CA ARG A 278 -1.39 8.89 0.70
C ARG A 278 -0.76 8.48 -0.63
N ASN A 279 -0.83 7.19 -0.96
CA ASN A 279 -0.22 6.62 -2.15
C ASN A 279 -1.20 6.50 -3.32
N VAL A 280 -2.46 6.90 -3.12
CA VAL A 280 -3.47 6.88 -4.17
C VAL A 280 -3.35 8.16 -4.99
N ASP A 281 -3.04 8.01 -6.27
CA ASP A 281 -3.02 9.13 -7.21
C ASP A 281 -4.45 9.65 -7.46
N GLU A 282 -4.63 10.96 -7.33
CA GLU A 282 -5.94 11.61 -7.41
C GLU A 282 -6.58 11.46 -8.80
N VAL A 283 -5.76 11.50 -9.87
CA VAL A 283 -6.24 11.39 -11.25
C VAL A 283 -6.69 9.96 -11.55
N MET A 284 -5.90 8.97 -11.12
CA MET A 284 -6.27 7.56 -11.25
C MET A 284 -7.51 7.22 -10.44
N PHE A 285 -7.63 7.80 -9.24
CA PHE A 285 -8.80 7.64 -8.38
C PHE A 285 -10.05 8.28 -8.99
N ALA A 286 -9.97 9.51 -9.50
CA ALA A 286 -11.07 10.16 -10.21
C ALA A 286 -11.54 9.33 -11.42
N SER A 287 -10.59 8.81 -12.21
CA SER A 287 -10.91 7.92 -13.34
C SER A 287 -11.63 6.64 -12.91
N ALA A 288 -11.26 6.06 -11.77
CA ALA A 288 -11.98 4.92 -11.20
C ALA A 288 -13.39 5.31 -10.73
N VAL A 289 -13.51 6.41 -10.00
CA VAL A 289 -14.78 6.93 -9.47
C VAL A 289 -15.79 7.25 -10.58
N SER A 290 -15.34 7.80 -11.73
CA SER A 290 -16.19 8.09 -12.89
C SER A 290 -16.86 6.84 -13.50
N LYS A 291 -16.38 5.64 -13.18
CA LYS A 291 -16.84 4.35 -13.73
C LYS A 291 -17.72 3.56 -12.75
N LEU A 292 -18.09 4.16 -11.63
CA LEU A 292 -19.04 3.57 -10.70
C LEU A 292 -20.46 3.59 -11.30
N SER A 293 -21.21 2.53 -11.06
CA SER A 293 -22.60 2.36 -11.47
C SER A 293 -23.57 2.72 -10.35
N GLY A 294 -24.87 2.85 -10.65
CA GLY A 294 -25.86 3.41 -9.70
C GLY A 294 -25.81 2.86 -8.27
N ASN A 295 -25.76 1.54 -8.08
CA ASN A 295 -25.67 0.95 -6.73
C ASN A 295 -24.34 1.27 -6.04
N GLU A 296 -23.23 1.20 -6.79
CA GLU A 296 -21.89 1.50 -6.29
C GLU A 296 -21.79 2.98 -5.90
N MET A 297 -22.32 3.89 -6.73
CA MET A 297 -22.45 5.31 -6.46
C MET A 297 -23.28 5.58 -5.20
N SER A 298 -24.42 4.89 -5.04
CA SER A 298 -25.29 5.04 -3.87
C SER A 298 -24.60 4.61 -2.58
N SER A 299 -23.95 3.44 -2.59
CA SER A 299 -23.14 2.98 -1.45
C SER A 299 -22.04 3.97 -1.12
N PHE A 300 -21.39 4.55 -2.14
CA PHE A 300 -20.26 5.44 -1.91
C PHE A 300 -20.70 6.79 -1.32
N ILE A 301 -21.76 7.40 -1.87
CA ILE A 301 -22.36 8.62 -1.30
C ILE A 301 -22.83 8.39 0.13
N ARG A 302 -23.45 7.25 0.43
CA ARG A 302 -23.89 6.92 1.79
C ARG A 302 -22.70 6.83 2.76
N TYR A 303 -21.60 6.22 2.33
CA TYR A 303 -20.37 6.14 3.11
C TYR A 303 -19.75 7.53 3.36
N LEU A 304 -19.63 8.38 2.33
CA LEU A 304 -19.13 9.75 2.47
C LEU A 304 -20.04 10.61 3.37
N SER A 305 -21.36 10.47 3.22
CA SER A 305 -22.36 11.14 4.07
C SER A 305 -22.22 10.79 5.55
N LYS A 306 -21.97 9.50 5.87
CA LYS A 306 -21.69 9.08 7.25
C LYS A 306 -20.48 9.82 7.83
N TRP A 307 -19.39 9.89 7.07
CA TRP A 307 -18.20 10.62 7.50
C TRP A 307 -18.46 12.12 7.73
N MET A 308 -19.15 12.79 6.81
CA MET A 308 -19.52 14.20 6.97
C MET A 308 -20.32 14.43 8.27
N LYS A 309 -21.35 13.61 8.52
CA LYS A 309 -22.17 13.66 9.74
C LYS A 309 -21.34 13.38 11.00
N LYS A 310 -20.34 12.50 10.92
CA LYS A 310 -19.43 12.24 12.04
C LYS A 310 -18.55 13.44 12.35
N TYR A 311 -18.01 14.11 11.35
CA TYR A 311 -17.19 15.31 11.54
C TYR A 311 -17.98 16.50 12.08
N GLU A 312 -19.23 16.65 11.68
CA GLU A 312 -20.15 17.62 12.27
C GLU A 312 -20.39 17.34 13.75
N ARG A 313 -20.62 16.06 14.11
CA ARG A 313 -20.93 15.68 15.49
C ARG A 313 -19.71 15.64 16.41
N PHE A 314 -18.54 15.33 15.88
CA PHE A 314 -17.30 15.14 16.62
C PHE A 314 -16.17 15.99 16.02
N PRO A 315 -16.25 17.33 16.07
CA PRO A 315 -15.24 18.23 15.50
C PRO A 315 -13.84 18.05 16.13
N GLN A 316 -13.76 17.46 17.32
CA GLN A 316 -12.52 17.12 18.01
C GLN A 316 -11.79 15.90 17.44
N ALA A 317 -12.42 15.11 16.55
CA ALA A 317 -11.82 13.94 15.93
C ALA A 317 -10.84 14.36 14.84
N GLY A 318 -9.64 14.81 15.25
CA GLY A 318 -8.57 15.22 14.35
C GLY A 318 -7.54 14.11 14.09
N PRO A 319 -6.68 14.25 13.07
CA PRO A 319 -5.56 13.35 12.85
C PRO A 319 -4.67 13.26 14.09
N CYS A 320 -4.33 12.04 14.53
CA CYS A 320 -3.49 11.82 15.70
C CYS A 320 -2.16 11.10 15.33
N PRO A 321 -1.24 11.78 14.60
CA PRO A 321 0.00 11.14 14.11
C PRO A 321 0.94 10.69 15.24
N LYS A 322 0.79 11.28 16.44
CA LYS A 322 1.56 10.90 17.63
C LYS A 322 1.08 9.58 18.25
N ALA A 323 -0.14 9.13 17.95
CA ALA A 323 -0.70 7.91 18.52
C ALA A 323 0.10 6.67 18.07
N ASP A 324 0.56 6.63 16.82
CA ASP A 324 1.40 5.54 16.34
C ASP A 324 2.77 5.51 17.04
N SER A 325 3.53 6.61 16.97
CA SER A 325 4.88 6.67 17.55
C SER A 325 4.93 6.57 19.09
N ILE A 326 3.94 7.12 19.81
CA ILE A 326 3.94 7.16 21.29
C ILE A 326 3.18 5.98 21.89
N LEU A 327 2.10 5.55 21.24
CA LEU A 327 1.17 4.56 21.76
C LEU A 327 1.10 3.30 20.89
N GLY A 328 1.80 3.19 19.76
CA GLY A 328 1.68 2.04 18.86
C GLY A 328 0.30 1.89 18.21
N LEU A 329 -0.52 2.95 18.21
CA LEU A 329 -1.88 2.94 17.67
C LEU A 329 -1.86 3.24 16.16
N LYS A 330 -1.44 2.26 15.37
CA LYS A 330 -1.20 2.41 13.93
C LYS A 330 -2.46 2.81 13.14
N LEU A 331 -3.65 2.36 13.55
CA LEU A 331 -4.89 2.64 12.82
C LEU A 331 -5.32 4.10 12.88
N CYS A 332 -4.79 4.91 13.80
CA CYS A 332 -5.05 6.35 13.79
C CYS A 332 -4.58 7.03 12.50
N ASN A 333 -3.58 6.46 11.81
CA ASN A 333 -3.10 6.94 10.51
C ASN A 333 -4.00 6.53 9.34
N TRP A 334 -4.95 5.62 9.57
CA TRP A 334 -5.85 5.07 8.56
C TRP A 334 -7.29 5.52 8.75
N VAL A 335 -7.51 6.54 9.57
CA VAL A 335 -8.78 7.24 9.69
C VAL A 335 -8.80 8.35 8.63
N PRO A 336 -9.68 8.29 7.61
CA PRO A 336 -9.81 9.34 6.59
C PRO A 336 -10.08 10.66 7.29
N THR A 337 -9.38 11.72 6.90
CA THR A 337 -9.55 13.06 7.46
C THR A 337 -10.73 13.79 6.81
N LEU A 338 -11.22 14.88 7.41
CA LEU A 338 -12.23 15.72 6.77
C LEU A 338 -11.77 16.24 5.39
N GLU A 339 -10.47 16.51 5.23
CA GLU A 339 -9.89 16.88 3.94
C GLU A 339 -10.01 15.75 2.92
N ASP A 340 -9.67 14.51 3.29
CA ASP A 340 -9.78 13.34 2.41
C ASP A 340 -11.24 13.13 1.98
N ILE A 341 -12.19 13.26 2.91
CA ILE A 341 -13.63 13.11 2.64
C ILE A 341 -14.16 14.22 1.73
N THR A 342 -13.81 15.47 1.99
CA THR A 342 -14.30 16.61 1.19
C THR A 342 -13.70 16.64 -0.21
N LYS A 343 -12.41 16.33 -0.36
CA LYS A 343 -11.78 16.14 -1.67
C LYS A 343 -12.44 15.00 -2.45
N CYS A 344 -12.60 13.85 -1.80
CA CYS A 344 -13.22 12.69 -2.42
C CYS A 344 -14.67 12.97 -2.86
N LEU A 345 -15.43 13.70 -2.05
CA LEU A 345 -16.78 14.13 -2.39
C LEU A 345 -16.80 15.10 -3.59
N GLY A 346 -15.90 16.09 -3.61
CA GLY A 346 -15.77 17.02 -4.72
C GLY A 346 -15.49 16.28 -6.04
N LEU A 347 -14.47 15.42 -6.04
CA LEU A 347 -14.12 14.57 -7.18
C LEU A 347 -15.30 13.70 -7.63
N PHE A 348 -16.00 13.08 -6.68
CA PHE A 348 -17.15 12.24 -7.01
C PHE A 348 -18.25 13.03 -7.72
N ILE A 349 -18.57 14.23 -7.23
CA ILE A 349 -19.59 15.11 -7.82
C ILE A 349 -19.16 15.58 -9.21
N ASP A 350 -17.90 16.03 -9.36
CA ASP A 350 -17.38 16.55 -10.62
C ASP A 350 -17.40 15.47 -11.72
N GLU A 351 -16.93 14.25 -11.41
CA GLU A 351 -16.86 13.14 -12.36
C GLU A 351 -18.23 12.54 -12.70
N ASN A 352 -19.21 12.62 -11.79
CA ASN A 352 -20.50 11.95 -11.95
C ASN A 352 -21.71 12.87 -12.05
N PHE A 353 -21.52 14.20 -12.20
CA PHE A 353 -22.61 15.18 -12.17
C PHE A 353 -23.80 14.80 -13.07
N SER A 354 -23.53 14.46 -14.33
CA SER A 354 -24.58 14.08 -15.29
C SER A 354 -25.36 12.84 -14.86
N SER A 355 -24.68 11.84 -14.28
CA SER A 355 -25.30 10.63 -13.76
C SER A 355 -26.11 10.91 -12.50
N LEU A 356 -25.61 11.76 -11.60
CA LEU A 356 -26.28 12.13 -10.35
C LEU A 356 -27.62 12.84 -10.59
N VAL A 357 -27.72 13.68 -11.62
CA VAL A 357 -29.00 14.32 -12.00
C VAL A 357 -30.09 13.28 -12.30
N LEU A 358 -29.72 12.12 -12.83
CA LEU A 358 -30.66 11.05 -13.20
C LEU A 358 -31.05 10.15 -12.01
N HIS A 359 -30.29 10.16 -10.92
CA HIS A 359 -30.53 9.32 -9.75
C HIS A 359 -31.22 10.11 -8.61
N SER A 360 -32.54 10.25 -8.70
CA SER A 360 -33.35 11.00 -7.72
C SER A 360 -33.17 10.52 -6.28
N ASP A 361 -32.92 9.23 -6.08
CA ASP A 361 -32.73 8.63 -4.75
C ASP A 361 -31.48 9.16 -4.04
N LEU A 362 -30.52 9.72 -4.79
CA LEU A 362 -29.31 10.32 -4.24
C LEU A 362 -29.50 11.80 -3.89
N HIS A 363 -30.54 12.46 -4.41
CA HIS A 363 -30.73 13.91 -4.25
C HIS A 363 -30.99 14.28 -2.79
N GLU A 364 -31.78 13.50 -2.06
CA GLU A 364 -32.02 13.76 -0.64
C GLU A 364 -30.76 13.54 0.21
N GLU A 365 -29.94 12.54 -0.12
CA GLU A 365 -28.67 12.31 0.58
C GLU A 365 -27.69 13.46 0.29
N LEU A 366 -27.55 13.89 -0.96
CA LEU A 366 -26.73 15.03 -1.36
C LEU A 366 -27.18 16.33 -0.68
N LYS A 367 -28.50 16.58 -0.60
CA LYS A 367 -29.06 17.73 0.10
C LYS A 367 -28.82 17.67 1.61
N SER A 368 -28.82 16.48 2.20
CA SER A 368 -28.39 16.30 3.59
C SER A 368 -26.91 16.64 3.75
N MET A 369 -26.06 16.25 2.81
CA MET A 369 -24.62 16.52 2.84
C MET A 369 -24.32 18.00 2.64
N GLU A 370 -25.06 18.70 1.78
CA GLU A 370 -24.98 20.15 1.57
C GLU A 370 -25.16 20.91 2.90
N ARG A 371 -26.21 20.58 3.66
CA ARG A 371 -26.46 21.20 4.97
C ARG A 371 -25.31 21.01 5.94
N VAL A 372 -24.73 19.82 5.97
CA VAL A 372 -23.57 19.50 6.82
C VAL A 372 -22.34 20.28 6.37
N ALA A 373 -22.10 20.35 5.06
CA ALA A 373 -21.00 21.10 4.48
C ALA A 373 -21.12 22.61 4.80
N ASP A 374 -22.32 23.17 4.70
CA ASP A 374 -22.59 24.58 5.04
C ASP A 374 -22.33 24.88 6.53
N ALA A 375 -22.73 23.96 7.42
CA ALA A 375 -22.48 24.06 8.85
C ALA A 375 -20.97 24.03 9.15
N LEU A 376 -20.25 23.04 8.60
CA LEU A 376 -18.81 22.90 8.76
C LEU A 376 -18.05 24.10 8.16
N ALA A 377 -18.46 24.60 7.00
CA ALA A 377 -17.85 25.75 6.36
C ALA A 377 -18.07 27.05 7.15
N SER A 378 -19.25 27.22 7.75
CA SER A 378 -19.56 28.36 8.62
C SER A 378 -18.71 28.34 9.89
N GLU A 379 -18.57 27.17 10.52
CA GLU A 379 -17.70 26.97 11.69
C GLU A 379 -16.23 27.24 11.33
N SER A 380 -15.75 26.71 10.21
CA SER A 380 -14.39 26.94 9.71
C SER A 380 -14.08 28.44 9.54
N LYS A 381 -15.00 29.20 8.94
CA LYS A 381 -14.85 30.66 8.79
C LYS A 381 -14.73 31.37 10.15
N LEU A 382 -15.54 30.98 11.13
CA LEU A 382 -15.48 31.52 12.48
C LEU A 382 -14.15 31.19 13.17
N CYS A 383 -13.72 29.92 13.10
CA CYS A 383 -12.44 29.47 13.66
C CYS A 383 -11.25 30.20 13.03
N CYS A 384 -11.23 30.36 11.70
CA CYS A 384 -10.20 31.11 10.99
C CYS A 384 -10.15 32.57 11.46
N PHE A 385 -11.30 33.22 11.61
CA PHE A 385 -11.37 34.58 12.14
C PHE A 385 -10.78 34.67 13.56
N LEU A 386 -11.17 33.75 14.46
CA LEU A 386 -10.66 33.70 15.82
C LEU A 386 -9.15 33.44 15.86
N ALA A 387 -8.64 32.54 15.02
CA ALA A 387 -7.21 32.24 14.91
C ALA A 387 -6.42 33.50 14.52
N ASN A 388 -6.88 34.25 13.51
CA ASN A 388 -6.27 35.49 13.07
C ASN A 388 -6.27 36.57 14.17
N VAL A 389 -7.35 36.67 14.95
CA VAL A 389 -7.43 37.57 16.10
C VAL A 389 -6.44 37.16 17.20
N VAL A 390 -6.37 35.88 17.55
CA VAL A 390 -5.42 35.36 18.55
C VAL A 390 -3.98 35.62 18.12
N GLU A 391 -3.64 35.39 16.86
CA GLU A 391 -2.31 35.67 16.32
C GLU A 391 -1.97 37.17 16.40
N SER A 392 -2.92 38.03 16.02
CA SER A 392 -2.77 39.48 16.12
C SER A 392 -2.56 39.95 17.58
N LEU A 393 -3.24 39.33 18.54
CA LEU A 393 -3.07 39.63 19.97
C LEU A 393 -1.71 39.16 20.48
N LYS A 394 -1.26 37.96 20.11
CA LYS A 394 0.07 37.45 20.46
C LYS A 394 1.19 38.34 19.92
N LEU A 395 1.07 38.82 18.67
CA LEU A 395 2.03 39.73 18.06
C LEU A 395 2.09 41.09 18.78
N LYS A 396 0.95 41.60 19.26
CA LYS A 396 0.90 42.84 20.07
C LYS A 396 1.49 42.62 21.47
N ALA A 397 1.20 41.49 22.11
CA ALA A 397 1.73 41.15 23.42
C ALA A 397 3.25 40.92 23.43
N ALA A 398 3.83 40.42 22.33
CA ALA A 398 5.28 40.24 22.20
C ALA A 398 6.06 41.53 21.89
N ARG A 399 5.37 42.63 21.58
CA ARG A 399 5.96 43.96 21.32
C ARG A 399 5.95 44.90 22.52
N ASN A 400 5.23 44.51 23.58
CA ASN A 400 5.23 45.16 24.90
C ASN A 400 6.09 44.34 25.85
#